data_AF-A0A9D2U9I3-F1
#
_entry.id   AF-A0A9D2U9I3-F1
#
_cell.length_a   1.000
_cell.length_b   1.000
_cell.length_c   1.000
_cell.angle_alpha   90.00
_cell.angle_beta   90.00
_cell.angle_gamma   90.00
#
_symmetry.space_group_name_H-M   'P 1'
#
loop_
_entity.id
_entity.type
_entity.pdbx_description
1 polymer ?
#
loop_
_entity_poly.entity_id
_entity_poly.type
_entity_poly.pdbx_seq_one_letter_code
_entity_poly.pdbx_strand_id
1 'polypeptide(L)'
;MTYSALWLIQLQFFLSVGFMAVFFALELGLAWSLVFFRVRALAGPHSPWTGAYRFWVRVFALAYIIGFAASVPVFVQLGSMWPELLAKTSTVASPLLATAVGCALVFKASFGGAMLYGARSWPQWLHAIVVGLLAIGSTLTAACLMTLLAWMLNPVGTTFVDSFA
;
A
#
# COMPACT_ATOMS: atom_id res chain seq x y z
N MET A 1 -20.64 -33.23 -5.22
CA MET A 1 -20.03 -32.00 -4.65
C MET A 1 -18.58 -31.95 -5.11
N THR A 2 -18.33 -31.66 -6.39
CA THR A 2 -16.98 -31.67 -6.98
C THR A 2 -16.44 -30.26 -6.95
N TYR A 3 -15.62 -29.93 -5.95
CA TYR A 3 -14.86 -28.67 -5.95
C TYR A 3 -13.90 -28.70 -7.14
N SER A 4 -14.17 -27.94 -8.20
CA SER A 4 -13.29 -27.85 -9.36
C SER A 4 -11.97 -27.19 -8.94
N ALA A 5 -10.85 -27.65 -9.49
CA ALA A 5 -9.53 -27.07 -9.20
C ALA A 5 -9.48 -25.55 -9.43
N LEU A 6 -10.25 -25.06 -10.41
CA LEU A 6 -10.43 -23.64 -10.70
C LEU A 6 -11.01 -22.87 -9.51
N TRP A 7 -12.01 -23.42 -8.82
CA TRP A 7 -12.66 -22.75 -7.70
C TRP A 7 -11.71 -22.59 -6.50
N LEU A 8 -10.90 -23.61 -6.20
CA LEU A 8 -9.90 -23.53 -5.13
C LEU A 8 -8.82 -22.47 -5.43
N ILE A 9 -8.36 -22.40 -6.68
CA ILE A 9 -7.39 -21.41 -7.13
C ILE A 9 -7.94 -19.99 -7.00
N GLN A 10 -9.18 -19.76 -7.44
CA GLN A 10 -9.85 -18.47 -7.31
C GLN A 10 -10.01 -18.08 -5.83
N LEU A 11 -10.46 -19.02 -4.99
CA LEU A 11 -10.60 -18.79 -3.55
C LEU A 11 -9.25 -18.41 -2.91
N GLN A 12 -8.17 -19.15 -3.21
CA GLN A 12 -6.83 -18.86 -2.71
C GLN A 12 -6.36 -17.46 -3.11
N PHE A 13 -6.60 -17.09 -4.37
CA PHE A 13 -6.24 -15.77 -4.89
C PHE A 13 -6.99 -14.66 -4.17
N PHE A 14 -8.32 -14.75 -4.08
CA PHE A 14 -9.14 -13.75 -3.40
C PHE A 14 -8.81 -13.64 -1.90
N LEU A 15 -8.52 -14.76 -1.24
CA LEU A 15 -8.12 -14.75 0.17
C LEU A 15 -6.77 -14.04 0.36
N SER A 16 -5.81 -14.29 -0.54
CA SER A 16 -4.49 -13.66 -0.51
C SER A 16 -4.57 -12.15 -0.79
N VAL A 17 -5.32 -11.76 -1.82
CA VAL A 17 -5.58 -10.36 -2.16
C VAL A 17 -6.34 -9.65 -1.02
N GLY A 18 -7.34 -10.30 -0.44
CA GLY A 18 -8.12 -9.77 0.68
C GLY A 18 -7.27 -9.53 1.92
N PHE A 19 -6.41 -10.49 2.27
CA PHE A 19 -5.45 -10.33 3.36
C PHE A 19 -4.53 -9.12 3.12
N MET A 20 -3.91 -9.03 1.94
CA MET A 20 -3.07 -7.89 1.56
C MET A 20 -3.83 -6.56 1.65
N ALA A 21 -5.07 -6.51 1.15
CA ALA A 21 -5.89 -5.30 1.12
C ALA A 21 -6.22 -4.78 2.53
N VAL A 22 -6.49 -5.68 3.49
CA VAL A 22 -6.73 -5.29 4.89
C VAL A 22 -5.52 -4.60 5.51
N PHE A 23 -4.32 -5.16 5.33
CA PHE A 23 -3.09 -4.54 5.85
C PHE A 23 -2.77 -3.22 5.14
N PHE A 24 -3.04 -3.14 3.84
CA PHE A 24 -2.87 -1.91 3.07
C PHE A 24 -3.80 -0.79 3.58
N ALA A 25 -5.08 -1.09 3.80
CA ALA A 25 -6.04 -0.13 4.34
C ALA A 25 -5.69 0.29 5.77
N LEU A 26 -5.23 -0.65 6.61
CA LEU A 26 -4.79 -0.37 7.97
C LEU A 26 -3.56 0.54 7.98
N GLU A 27 -2.58 0.27 7.12
CA GLU A 27 -1.39 1.12 6.98
C GLU A 27 -1.76 2.56 6.59
N LEU A 28 -2.65 2.72 5.60
CA LEU A 28 -3.11 4.03 5.14
C LEU A 28 -3.83 4.81 6.27
N GLY A 29 -4.71 4.14 7.03
CA GLY A 29 -5.42 4.74 8.15
C GLY A 29 -4.49 5.12 9.31
N LEU A 30 -3.52 4.26 9.64
CA LEU A 30 -2.55 4.53 10.69
C LEU A 30 -1.57 5.64 10.30
N ALA A 31 -1.19 5.76 9.03
CA ALA A 31 -0.31 6.84 8.57
C ALA A 31 -0.91 8.22 8.91
N TRP A 32 -2.18 8.44 8.60
CA TRP A 32 -2.87 9.71 8.91
C TRP A 32 -3.13 9.91 10.40
N SER A 33 -3.48 8.86 11.14
CA SER A 33 -3.68 8.98 12.59
C SER A 33 -2.38 9.32 13.33
N LEU A 34 -1.24 8.79 12.85
CA LEU A 34 0.09 9.10 13.38
C LEU A 34 0.51 10.55 13.11
N VAL A 35 0.17 11.10 11.94
CA VAL A 35 0.32 12.55 11.67
C VAL A 35 -0.46 13.35 12.69
N PHE A 36 -1.74 13.02 12.90
CA PHE A 36 -2.61 13.73 13.85
C PHE A 36 -2.04 13.71 15.28
N PHE A 37 -1.66 12.53 15.78
CA PHE A 37 -1.06 12.40 17.10
C PHE A 37 0.25 13.18 17.23
N ARG A 38 1.07 13.22 16.16
CA ARG A 38 2.34 13.93 16.19
C ARG A 38 2.15 15.44 16.18
N VAL A 39 1.25 15.97 15.35
CA VAL A 39 0.91 17.41 15.31
C VAL A 39 0.37 17.87 16.68
N ARG A 40 -0.50 17.06 17.32
CA ARG A 40 -1.02 17.36 18.66
C ARG A 40 0.06 17.26 19.75
N ALA A 41 1.03 16.36 19.60
CA ALA A 41 2.16 16.23 20.52
C ALA A 41 3.15 17.41 20.44
N LEU A 42 3.19 18.16 19.33
CA LEU A 42 4.01 19.38 19.23
C LEU A 42 3.51 20.50 20.17
N ALA A 43 2.25 20.47 20.59
CA ALA A 43 1.68 21.50 21.46
C ALA A 43 2.16 21.40 22.92
N GLY A 44 2.84 20.33 23.34
CA GLY A 44 3.38 20.24 24.70
C GLY A 44 4.26 19.01 24.98
N PRO A 45 5.43 19.16 25.63
CA PRO A 45 6.40 18.09 25.84
C PRO A 45 5.95 16.96 26.80
N HIS A 46 4.83 17.11 27.52
CA HIS A 46 4.26 16.11 28.45
C HIS A 46 2.86 15.65 28.06
N SER A 47 2.55 15.73 26.77
CA SER A 47 1.23 15.37 26.26
C SER A 47 1.01 13.84 26.27
N PRO A 48 -0.12 13.32 26.77
CA PRO A 48 -0.46 11.88 26.72
C PRO A 48 -0.44 11.31 25.29
N TRP A 49 -0.59 12.20 24.29
CA TRP A 49 -0.49 11.93 22.86
C TRP A 49 0.86 11.33 22.42
N THR A 50 1.95 11.61 23.15
CA THR A 50 3.26 11.01 22.83
C THR A 50 3.32 9.52 23.19
N GLY A 51 2.60 9.12 24.24
CA GLY A 51 2.45 7.71 24.62
C GLY A 51 1.62 6.95 23.58
N ALA A 52 0.47 7.52 23.19
CA ALA A 52 -0.38 6.98 22.14
C ALA A 52 0.39 6.84 20.81
N TYR A 53 1.12 7.88 20.39
CA TYR A 53 1.96 7.84 19.20
C TYR A 53 2.94 6.66 19.22
N ARG A 54 3.71 6.48 20.31
CA ARG A 54 4.69 5.39 20.42
C ARG A 54 4.06 3.99 20.34
N PHE A 55 2.86 3.83 20.87
CA PHE A 55 2.11 2.57 20.75
C PHE A 55 1.71 2.32 19.29
N TRP A 56 1.06 3.31 18.66
CA TRP A 56 0.55 3.18 17.30
C TRP A 56 1.64 3.04 16.23
N VAL A 57 2.83 3.64 16.43
CA VAL A 57 3.97 3.47 15.52
C VAL A 57 4.41 2.00 15.44
N ARG A 58 4.39 1.26 16.56
CA ARG A 58 4.77 -0.16 16.57
C ARG A 58 3.76 -1.00 15.79
N VAL A 59 2.46 -0.71 15.96
CA VAL A 59 1.39 -1.37 15.21
C VAL A 59 1.51 -1.07 13.72
N PHE A 60 1.78 0.19 13.36
CA PHE A 60 2.02 0.61 11.98
C PHE A 60 3.19 -0.14 11.35
N ALA A 61 4.33 -0.24 12.06
CA ALA A 61 5.50 -0.95 11.56
C ALA A 61 5.22 -2.44 11.33
N LEU A 62 4.50 -3.09 12.25
CA LEU A 62 4.10 -4.48 12.09
C LEU A 62 3.19 -4.66 10.86
N ALA A 63 2.18 -3.80 10.72
CA ALA A 63 1.26 -3.82 9.59
C ALA A 63 1.96 -3.57 8.24
N TYR A 64 2.90 -2.62 8.21
CA TYR A 64 3.71 -2.31 7.03
C TYR A 64 4.53 -3.51 6.56
N ILE A 65 5.23 -4.19 7.49
CA ILE A 65 6.05 -5.37 7.16
C ILE A 65 5.17 -6.52 6.67
N ILE A 66 4.04 -6.78 7.35
CA ILE A 66 3.11 -7.85 6.95
C ILE A 66 2.48 -7.54 5.59
N GLY A 67 2.03 -6.31 5.36
CA GLY A 67 1.45 -5.88 4.09
C GLY A 67 2.45 -5.99 2.94
N PHE A 68 3.70 -5.58 3.16
CA PHE A 68 4.77 -5.74 2.17
C PHE A 68 5.03 -7.22 1.85
N ALA A 69 5.20 -8.06 2.88
CA ALA A 69 5.43 -9.49 2.71
C ALA A 69 4.26 -10.20 2.00
N ALA A 70 3.02 -9.77 2.26
CA ALA A 70 1.82 -10.32 1.63
C ALA A 70 1.66 -9.91 0.16
N SER A 71 2.26 -8.80 -0.28
CA SER A 71 2.14 -8.35 -1.67
C SER A 71 2.93 -9.21 -2.66
N VAL A 72 4.10 -9.71 -2.26
CA VAL A 72 4.96 -10.57 -3.08
C VAL A 72 4.22 -11.81 -3.63
N PRO A 73 3.59 -12.66 -2.79
CA PRO A 73 2.87 -13.83 -3.30
C PRO A 73 1.67 -13.46 -4.16
N VAL A 74 0.99 -12.33 -3.88
CA VAL A 74 -0.14 -11.87 -4.72
C VAL A 74 0.34 -11.51 -6.13
N PHE A 75 1.48 -10.83 -6.27
CA PHE A 75 2.07 -10.54 -7.59
C PHE A 75 2.45 -11.81 -8.35
N VAL A 76 3.03 -12.80 -7.66
CA VAL A 76 3.36 -14.09 -8.28
C VAL A 76 2.09 -14.81 -8.72
N GLN A 77 1.05 -14.85 -7.87
CA GLN A 77 -0.23 -15.47 -8.21
C GLN A 77 -0.91 -14.77 -9.39
N LEU A 78 -0.82 -13.44 -9.49
CA LEU A 78 -1.34 -12.70 -10.64
C LEU A 78 -0.65 -13.12 -11.95
N GLY A 79 0.69 -13.27 -11.91
CA GLY A 79 1.51 -13.72 -13.03
C GLY A 79 1.21 -15.13 -13.50
N SER A 80 1.07 -16.07 -12.56
CA SER A 80 0.88 -17.49 -12.88
C SER A 80 -0.57 -17.86 -13.21
N MET A 81 -1.56 -17.22 -12.60
CA MET A 81 -2.98 -17.59 -12.74
C MET A 81 -3.68 -16.83 -13.87
N TRP A 82 -3.22 -15.63 -14.22
CA TRP A 82 -3.89 -14.77 -15.21
C TRP A 82 -2.93 -14.22 -16.28
N PRO A 83 -2.17 -15.09 -16.98
CA PRO A 83 -1.15 -14.65 -17.94
C PRO A 83 -1.75 -13.87 -19.13
N GLU A 84 -2.92 -14.29 -19.60
CA GLU A 84 -3.59 -13.66 -20.75
C GLU A 84 -4.19 -12.28 -20.39
N LEU A 85 -4.68 -12.14 -19.15
CA LEU A 85 -5.13 -10.85 -18.61
C LEU A 85 -3.95 -9.87 -18.53
N LEU A 86 -2.81 -10.31 -18.01
CA LEU A 86 -1.59 -9.50 -17.95
C LEU A 86 -1.10 -9.11 -19.33
N ALA A 87 -1.09 -10.04 -20.30
CA ALA A 87 -0.69 -9.73 -21.66
C ALA A 87 -1.54 -8.60 -22.27
N LYS A 88 -2.86 -8.65 -22.08
CA LYS A 88 -3.80 -7.65 -22.65
C LYS A 88 -3.84 -6.33 -21.88
N THR A 89 -3.67 -6.35 -20.57
CA THR A 89 -3.81 -5.16 -19.70
C THR A 89 -2.49 -4.49 -19.35
N SER A 90 -1.35 -5.14 -19.60
CA SER A 90 -0.02 -4.63 -19.25
C SER A 90 0.29 -3.26 -19.85
N THR A 91 -0.17 -2.95 -21.06
CA THR A 91 0.09 -1.65 -21.71
C THR A 91 -0.46 -0.47 -20.92
N VAL A 92 -1.59 -0.63 -20.23
CA VAL A 92 -2.22 0.41 -19.39
C VAL A 92 -1.85 0.24 -17.91
N ALA A 93 -1.75 -0.99 -17.43
CA ALA A 93 -1.47 -1.29 -16.03
C ALA A 93 -0.01 -0.98 -15.65
N SER A 94 0.94 -1.23 -16.55
CA SER A 94 2.38 -1.12 -16.22
C SER A 94 2.82 0.29 -15.85
N PRO A 95 2.43 1.37 -16.57
CA PRO A 95 2.79 2.73 -16.17
C PRO A 95 2.21 3.12 -14.80
N LEU A 96 0.93 2.81 -14.55
CA LEU A 96 0.27 3.11 -13.27
C LEU A 96 0.90 2.35 -12.11
N LEU A 97 1.21 1.06 -12.30
CA LEU A 97 1.91 0.25 -11.31
C LEU A 97 3.35 0.71 -11.09
N ALA A 98 4.07 1.08 -12.14
CA ALA A 98 5.44 1.59 -12.02
C ALA A 98 5.47 2.89 -11.20
N THR A 99 4.52 3.80 -11.43
CA THR A 99 4.39 5.02 -10.62
C THR A 99 4.02 4.69 -9.17
N ALA A 100 3.03 3.80 -8.95
CA ALA A 100 2.61 3.40 -7.60
C ALA A 100 3.76 2.76 -6.82
N VAL A 101 4.45 1.78 -7.42
CA VAL A 101 5.57 1.06 -6.81
C VAL A 101 6.75 2.00 -6.61
N GLY A 102 7.08 2.86 -7.57
CA GLY A 102 8.15 3.84 -7.44
C GLY A 102 7.90 4.81 -6.29
N CYS A 103 6.70 5.38 -6.20
CA CYS A 103 6.30 6.23 -5.09
C CYS A 103 6.31 5.48 -3.75
N ALA A 104 5.82 4.25 -3.71
CA ALA A 104 5.83 3.42 -2.51
C ALA A 104 7.25 3.11 -2.04
N LEU A 105 8.14 2.67 -2.93
CA LEU A 105 9.50 2.28 -2.56
C LEU A 105 10.30 3.49 -2.08
N VAL A 106 10.21 4.61 -2.80
CA VAL A 106 10.97 5.82 -2.43
C VAL A 106 10.39 6.44 -1.16
N PHE A 107 9.08 6.70 -1.10
CA PHE A 107 8.50 7.39 0.06
C PHE A 107 8.29 6.46 1.25
N LYS A 108 7.65 5.31 1.07
CA LYS A 108 7.35 4.43 2.22
C LYS A 108 8.61 3.77 2.79
N ALA A 109 9.58 3.35 1.96
CA ALA A 109 10.80 2.75 2.51
C ALA A 109 11.71 3.80 3.17
N SER A 110 11.88 4.97 2.55
CA SER A 110 12.76 6.03 3.11
C SER A 110 12.17 6.65 4.37
N PHE A 111 10.90 7.11 4.32
CA PHE A 111 10.28 7.81 5.44
C PHE A 111 9.73 6.85 6.50
N GLY A 112 9.27 5.66 6.12
CA GLY A 112 8.86 4.62 7.08
C GLY A 112 10.04 4.13 7.92
N GLY A 113 11.19 3.90 7.31
CA GLY A 113 12.44 3.61 8.02
C GLY A 113 12.90 4.77 8.91
N ALA A 114 12.92 5.99 8.37
CA ALA A 114 13.29 7.18 9.14
C ALA A 114 12.36 7.44 10.35
N MET A 115 11.07 7.15 10.24
CA MET A 115 10.09 7.28 11.32
C MET A 115 10.30 6.25 12.45
N LEU A 116 10.80 5.05 12.13
CA LEU A 116 11.06 4.00 13.10
C LEU A 116 12.37 4.22 13.86
N TYR A 117 13.43 4.64 13.16
CA TYR A 117 14.76 4.86 13.77
C TYR A 117 15.01 6.29 14.24
N GLY A 118 14.26 7.28 13.73
CA GLY A 118 14.46 8.70 14.01
C GLY A 118 13.95 9.19 15.37
N ALA A 119 13.18 8.36 16.11
CA ALA A 119 12.53 8.76 17.35
C ALA A 119 13.48 9.18 18.49
N ARG A 120 14.78 8.82 18.41
CA ARG A 120 15.80 9.18 19.42
C ARG A 120 16.79 10.25 18.98
N SER A 121 16.94 10.51 17.68
CA SER A 121 18.06 11.32 17.15
C SER A 121 17.64 12.62 16.48
N TRP A 122 16.34 12.85 16.26
CA TRP A 122 15.84 13.98 15.45
C TRP A 122 15.01 14.98 16.28
N PRO A 123 15.10 16.29 15.98
CA PRO A 123 14.25 17.29 16.61
C PRO A 123 12.78 17.04 16.26
N GLN A 124 11.88 17.35 17.20
CA GLN A 124 10.49 16.92 17.16
C GLN A 124 9.71 17.39 15.91
N TRP A 125 10.07 18.56 15.38
CA TRP A 125 9.47 19.15 14.18
C TRP A 125 9.85 18.41 12.89
N LEU A 126 11.12 18.00 12.73
CA LEU A 126 11.55 17.20 11.57
C LEU A 126 10.84 15.85 11.57
N HIS A 127 10.67 15.24 12.73
CA HIS A 127 9.93 13.98 12.84
C HIS A 127 8.47 14.12 12.41
N ALA A 128 7.82 15.26 12.69
CA ALA A 128 6.46 15.51 12.23
C ALA A 128 6.37 15.65 10.70
N ILE A 129 7.36 16.31 10.07
CA ILE A 129 7.44 16.44 8.61
C ILE A 129 7.63 15.07 7.95
N VAL A 130 8.52 14.22 8.49
CA VAL A 130 8.75 12.86 7.99
C VAL A 130 7.48 12.01 8.03
N VAL A 131 6.74 12.07 9.14
CA VAL A 131 5.46 11.34 9.28
C VAL A 131 4.40 11.90 8.30
N GLY A 132 4.38 13.21 8.07
CA GLY A 132 3.52 13.84 7.07
C GLY A 132 3.83 13.41 5.64
N LEU A 133 5.11 13.42 5.26
CA LEU A 133 5.56 12.97 3.93
C LEU A 133 5.25 11.49 3.70
N LEU A 134 5.38 10.65 4.73
CA LEU A 134 4.99 9.24 4.69
C LEU A 134 3.49 9.08 4.39
N ALA A 135 2.63 9.84 5.07
CA ALA A 135 1.19 9.79 4.86
C ALA A 135 0.80 10.23 3.44
N ILE A 136 1.41 11.31 2.94
CA ILE A 136 1.19 11.80 1.57
C ILE A 136 1.64 10.76 0.54
N GLY A 137 2.82 10.16 0.71
CA GLY A 137 3.32 9.10 -0.15
C GLY A 137 2.41 7.87 -0.16
N SER A 138 1.87 7.48 1.00
CA SER A 138 0.92 6.38 1.12
C SER A 138 -0.40 6.68 0.39
N THR A 139 -0.93 7.91 0.50
CA THR A 139 -2.12 8.32 -0.27
C THR A 139 -1.90 8.37 -1.77
N LEU A 140 -0.74 8.83 -2.24
CA LEU A 140 -0.44 8.87 -3.67
C LEU A 140 -0.35 7.45 -4.24
N THR A 141 0.31 6.55 -3.50
CA THR A 141 0.38 5.12 -3.85
C THR A 141 -1.02 4.50 -3.92
N ALA A 142 -1.87 4.77 -2.92
CA ALA A 142 -3.25 4.31 -2.89
C ALA A 142 -4.07 4.87 -4.06
N ALA A 143 -3.90 6.15 -4.40
CA ALA A 143 -4.58 6.78 -5.52
C ALA A 143 -4.23 6.09 -6.85
N CYS A 144 -2.95 5.81 -7.11
CA CYS A 144 -2.54 5.09 -8.33
C CYS A 144 -3.14 3.68 -8.41
N LEU A 145 -3.16 2.94 -7.30
CA LEU A 145 -3.76 1.60 -7.23
C LEU A 145 -5.28 1.64 -7.42
N MET A 146 -5.97 2.61 -6.83
CA MET A 146 -7.42 2.79 -6.99
C MET A 146 -7.79 3.20 -8.41
N THR A 147 -6.99 4.05 -9.06
CA THR A 147 -7.17 4.39 -10.48
C THR A 147 -7.04 3.16 -11.36
N LEU A 148 -6.06 2.28 -11.09
CA LEU A 148 -5.91 1.02 -11.80
C LEU A 148 -7.13 0.12 -11.59
N LEU A 149 -7.59 -0.05 -10.35
CA LEU A 149 -8.77 -0.86 -10.04
C LEU A 149 -10.03 -0.30 -10.71
N ALA A 150 -10.22 1.02 -10.69
CA ALA A 150 -11.34 1.68 -11.35
C ALA A 150 -11.31 1.45 -12.87
N TRP A 151 -10.14 1.53 -13.50
CA TRP A 151 -9.97 1.22 -14.92
C TRP A 151 -10.23 -0.26 -15.22
N MET A 152 -9.80 -1.19 -14.35
CA MET A 152 -10.10 -2.62 -14.51
C MET A 152 -11.60 -2.93 -14.39
N LEU A 153 -12.35 -2.17 -13.58
CA LEU A 153 -13.80 -2.29 -13.45
C LEU A 153 -14.54 -1.67 -14.65
N ASN A 154 -14.05 -0.54 -15.17
CA ASN A 154 -14.62 0.16 -16.33
C ASN A 154 -13.51 0.60 -17.28
N PRO A 155 -13.12 -0.25 -18.24
CA PRO A 155 -12.03 0.04 -19.16
C PRO A 155 -12.47 1.09 -20.19
N VAL A 156 -12.12 2.35 -19.92
CA VAL A 156 -12.33 3.49 -20.83
C VAL A 156 -10.99 3.86 -21.46
N GLY A 157 -11.01 4.30 -22.73
CA GLY A 157 -9.82 4.77 -23.43
C GLY A 157 -8.92 3.66 -24.01
N THR A 158 -9.42 2.42 -24.08
CA THR A 158 -8.75 1.31 -24.75
C THR A 158 -9.62 0.68 -25.82
N THR A 159 -9.03 0.41 -26.98
CA THR A 159 -9.64 -0.41 -28.02
C THR A 159 -9.06 -1.82 -27.94
N PHE A 160 -9.92 -2.84 -27.90
CA PHE A 160 -9.47 -4.21 -28.11
C PHE A 160 -9.04 -4.33 -29.58
N VAL A 161 -7.73 -4.47 -29.79
CA VAL A 161 -7.18 -4.80 -31.11
C VAL A 161 -7.01 -6.31 -31.11
N ASP A 162 -7.92 -7.02 -31.78
CA ASP A 162 -7.74 -8.43 -32.06
C ASP A 162 -6.58 -8.56 -33.05
N SER A 163 -5.44 -9.07 -32.58
CA SER A 163 -4.30 -9.42 -33.42
C SER A 163 -4.61 -10.73 -34.17
N PHE A 164 -5.54 -10.66 -35.12
CA PHE A 164 -5.74 -11.62 -36.21
C PHE A 164 -6.00 -10.83 -37.50
N ALA A 165 -4.93 -10.25 -38.02
CA ALA A 165 -4.72 -9.92 -39.43
C ALA A 165 -3.21 -9.97 -39.70
#